data_AF-A0A7Y2FW61-F1
#
_entry.id   AF-A0A7Y2FW61-F1
#
_cell.length_a   1.000
_cell.length_b   1.000
_cell.length_c   1.000
_cell.angle_alpha   90.00
_cell.angle_beta   90.00
_cell.angle_gamma   90.00
#
_symmetry.space_group_name_H-M   'P 1'
#
loop_
_entity.id
_entity.type
_entity.pdbx_description
1 polymer ?
#
loop_
_entity_poly.entity_id
_entity_poly.type
_entity_poly.pdbx_seq_one_letter_code
_entity_poly.pdbx_strand_id
1 'polypeptide(L)'
;MEINESLQKELKAITTRIPDISFDIYVRLLPGLYALITLLALELVSFDIYKLNWPLTVLILLIAYGIGHIVQPLSGYIVKSIQLIGKESKTLEEAYKLAKDDKTKLSKTNKVNKAHSEANSMASLAIISSIAFVYYQWFAKIESNPWWAIVPILFCLFTYWRIRARHRKIRDLTK
;
A
#
# COMPACT_ATOMS: atom_id res chain seq x y z
N MET A 1 35.75 12.55 -18.59
CA MET A 1 35.35 11.15 -18.35
C MET A 1 34.02 10.93 -19.03
N GLU A 2 34.04 10.48 -20.29
CA GLU A 2 32.82 10.09 -20.99
C GLU A 2 32.34 8.76 -20.38
N ILE A 3 31.16 8.78 -19.77
CA ILE A 3 30.53 7.56 -19.28
C ILE A 3 30.17 6.74 -20.52
N ASN A 4 30.86 5.61 -20.69
CA ASN A 4 30.67 4.66 -21.78
C ASN A 4 29.16 4.41 -22.03
N GLU A 5 28.68 4.63 -23.24
CA GLU A 5 27.28 4.45 -23.62
C GLU A 5 26.76 3.04 -23.31
N SER A 6 27.63 2.03 -23.31
CA SER A 6 27.28 0.67 -22.88
C SER A 6 26.93 0.61 -21.40
N LEU A 7 27.69 1.31 -20.55
CA LEU A 7 27.48 1.42 -19.12
C LEU A 7 26.18 2.16 -18.81
N GLN A 8 25.87 3.22 -19.58
CA GLN A 8 24.58 3.90 -19.47
C GLN A 8 23.41 2.99 -19.85
N LYS A 9 23.55 2.19 -20.92
CA LYS A 9 22.53 1.21 -21.34
C LYS A 9 22.30 0.13 -20.27
N GLU A 10 23.38 -0.40 -19.69
CA GLU A 10 23.31 -1.42 -18.64
C GLU A 10 22.73 -0.85 -17.35
N LEU A 11 23.17 0.32 -16.89
CA LEU A 11 22.59 1.02 -15.74
C LEU A 11 21.10 1.31 -15.95
N LYS A 12 20.70 1.68 -17.16
CA LYS A 12 19.29 1.93 -17.50
C LYS A 12 18.48 0.63 -17.50
N ALA A 13 19.05 -0.48 -17.96
CA ALA A 13 18.41 -1.80 -17.90
C ALA A 13 18.27 -2.31 -16.46
N ILE A 14 19.29 -2.11 -15.62
CA ILE A 14 19.29 -2.46 -14.19
C ILE A 14 18.26 -1.61 -13.44
N THR A 15 18.25 -0.30 -13.62
CA THR A 15 17.29 0.60 -12.96
C THR A 15 15.85 0.36 -13.38
N THR A 16 15.59 -0.07 -14.62
CA THR A 16 14.23 -0.54 -15.00
C THR A 16 13.81 -1.86 -14.35
N ARG A 17 14.75 -2.64 -13.81
CA ARG A 17 14.48 -3.90 -13.09
C ARG A 17 14.44 -3.73 -11.57
N ILE A 18 14.82 -2.56 -11.03
CA ILE A 18 14.70 -2.29 -9.60
C ILE A 18 13.20 -2.35 -9.25
N PRO A 19 12.77 -3.24 -8.35
CA PRO A 19 11.39 -3.30 -7.91
C PRO A 19 10.97 -1.93 -7.39
N ASP A 20 9.71 -1.56 -7.62
CA ASP A 20 9.20 -0.25 -7.19
C ASP A 20 9.26 -0.15 -5.66
N ILE A 21 10.37 0.41 -5.15
CA ILE A 21 10.65 0.56 -3.73
C ILE A 21 9.52 1.36 -3.07
N SER A 22 8.92 2.30 -3.80
CA SER A 22 7.78 3.06 -3.30
C SER A 22 6.59 2.14 -3.09
N PHE A 23 6.30 1.25 -4.04
CA PHE A 23 5.23 0.26 -3.90
C PHE A 23 5.45 -0.63 -2.67
N ASP A 24 6.66 -1.17 -2.47
CA ASP A 24 6.95 -2.05 -1.33
C ASP A 24 6.83 -1.32 0.01
N ILE A 25 7.28 -0.07 0.10
CA ILE A 25 7.12 0.75 1.31
C ILE A 25 5.63 1.01 1.58
N TYR A 26 4.88 1.47 0.59
CA TYR A 26 3.48 1.84 0.78
C TYR A 26 2.58 0.64 1.05
N VAL A 27 2.79 -0.47 0.35
CA VAL A 27 1.85 -1.60 0.35
C VAL A 27 2.21 -2.66 1.38
N ARG A 28 3.51 -2.80 1.73
CA ARG A 28 3.96 -3.82 2.69
C ARG A 28 4.44 -3.19 3.99
N LEU A 29 5.47 -2.36 3.94
CA LEU A 29 6.12 -1.89 5.16
C LEU A 29 5.20 -1.02 6.04
N LEU A 30 4.53 -0.02 5.45
CA LEU A 30 3.67 0.90 6.21
C LEU A 30 2.48 0.19 6.88
N PRO A 31 1.69 -0.66 6.19
CA PRO A 31 0.64 -1.43 6.86
C PRO A 31 1.19 -2.36 7.94
N GLY A 32 2.35 -2.98 7.70
CA GLY A 32 3.02 -3.80 8.71
C GLY A 32 3.39 -3.05 9.98
N LEU A 33 4.01 -1.88 9.82
CA LEU A 33 4.36 -1.00 10.95
C LEU A 33 3.10 -0.55 11.69
N TYR A 34 2.03 -0.22 10.95
CA TYR A 34 0.75 0.15 11.55
C TYR A 34 0.15 -1.00 12.37
N ALA A 35 0.23 -2.25 11.88
CA ALA A 35 -0.20 -3.41 12.65
C ALA A 35 0.57 -3.56 13.95
N LEU A 36 1.91 -3.43 13.92
CA LEU A 36 2.73 -3.49 15.14
C LEU A 36 2.38 -2.37 16.13
N ILE A 37 2.22 -1.14 15.66
CA ILE A 37 1.79 -0.01 16.50
C ILE A 37 0.42 -0.30 17.12
N THR A 38 -0.50 -0.88 16.36
CA THR A 38 -1.83 -1.24 16.85
C THR A 38 -1.76 -2.32 17.92
N LEU A 39 -0.92 -3.36 17.74
CA LEU A 39 -0.73 -4.41 18.74
C LEU A 39 -0.12 -3.87 20.05
N LEU A 40 0.83 -2.94 19.95
CA LEU A 40 1.41 -2.25 21.12
C LEU A 40 0.36 -1.37 21.82
N ALA A 41 -0.42 -0.60 21.05
CA ALA A 41 -1.44 0.28 21.58
C ALA A 41 -2.61 -0.47 22.26
N LEU A 42 -2.85 -1.71 21.83
CA LEU A 42 -3.82 -2.61 22.46
C LEU A 42 -3.20 -3.46 23.59
N GLU A 43 -1.95 -3.18 23.97
CA GLU A 43 -1.20 -3.89 25.01
C GLU A 43 -1.09 -5.41 24.79
N LEU A 44 -1.27 -5.88 23.55
CA LEU A 44 -1.17 -7.30 23.18
C LEU A 44 0.27 -7.76 23.07
N VAL A 45 1.17 -6.83 22.83
CA VAL A 45 2.61 -7.02 22.84
C VAL A 45 3.19 -5.89 23.68
N SER A 46 4.14 -6.22 24.55
CA SER A 46 4.92 -5.23 25.29
C SER A 46 6.32 -5.13 24.70
N PHE A 47 6.79 -3.91 24.48
CA PHE A 47 8.13 -3.66 23.96
C PHE A 47 8.75 -2.46 24.68
N ASP A 48 9.97 -2.66 25.18
CA ASP A 48 10.73 -1.61 25.83
C ASP A 48 11.50 -0.79 24.78
N ILE A 49 10.95 0.36 24.42
CA ILE A 49 11.51 1.25 23.37
C ILE A 49 12.92 1.72 23.74
N TYR A 50 13.26 1.80 25.04
CA TYR A 50 14.60 2.21 25.47
C TYR A 50 15.68 1.14 25.26
N LYS A 51 15.27 -0.10 24.94
CA LYS A 51 16.17 -1.21 24.57
C LYS A 51 16.30 -1.39 23.06
N LEU A 52 15.73 -0.49 22.25
CA LEU A 52 15.79 -0.57 20.81
C LEU A 52 17.24 -0.38 20.33
N ASN A 53 17.88 -1.48 19.92
CA ASN A 53 19.18 -1.47 19.27
C ASN A 53 19.02 -1.79 17.78
N TRP A 54 20.09 -1.57 16.99
CA TRP A 54 20.03 -1.76 15.55
C TRP A 54 19.52 -3.15 15.11
N PRO A 55 20.03 -4.27 15.66
CA PRO A 55 19.51 -5.60 15.34
C PRO A 55 17.99 -5.74 15.58
N LEU A 56 17.50 -5.19 16.69
CA LEU A 56 16.10 -5.25 17.06
C LEU A 56 15.22 -4.37 16.17
N THR A 57 15.70 -3.20 15.76
CA THR A 57 15.04 -2.35 14.77
C THR A 57 14.91 -3.07 13.43
N VAL A 58 15.97 -3.72 12.96
CA VAL A 58 15.94 -4.50 11.71
C VAL A 58 14.94 -5.64 11.82
N LEU A 59 14.93 -6.36 12.94
CA LEU A 59 13.95 -7.42 13.18
C LEU A 59 12.51 -6.89 13.14
N ILE A 60 12.22 -5.75 13.78
CA ILE A 60 10.90 -5.11 13.75
C ILE A 60 10.50 -4.76 12.31
N LEU A 61 11.41 -4.19 11.52
CA LEU A 61 11.15 -3.86 10.11
C LEU A 61 10.87 -5.11 9.27
N LEU A 62 11.59 -6.20 9.50
CA LEU A 62 11.37 -7.48 8.83
C LEU A 62 10.01 -8.10 9.20
N ILE A 63 9.64 -8.07 10.49
CA ILE A 63 8.33 -8.53 10.95
C ILE A 63 7.21 -7.68 10.35
N ALA A 64 7.34 -6.35 10.40
CA ALA A 64 6.39 -5.43 9.78
C ALA A 64 6.24 -5.75 8.28
N TYR A 65 7.35 -5.86 7.56
CA TYR A 65 7.32 -6.21 6.14
C TYR A 65 6.62 -7.56 5.89
N GLY A 66 6.86 -8.57 6.74
CA GLY A 66 6.19 -9.86 6.70
C GLY A 66 4.67 -9.76 6.90
N ILE A 67 4.20 -9.00 7.89
CA ILE A 67 2.77 -8.75 8.12
C ILE A 67 2.15 -8.08 6.90
N GLY A 68 2.79 -7.05 6.37
CA GLY A 68 2.35 -6.36 5.15
C GLY A 68 2.22 -7.30 3.95
N HIS A 69 3.17 -8.22 3.80
CA HIS A 69 3.15 -9.24 2.75
C HIS A 69 1.95 -10.18 2.86
N ILE A 70 1.51 -10.51 4.07
CA ILE A 70 0.34 -11.36 4.32
C ILE A 70 -0.97 -10.61 4.03
N VAL A 71 -1.06 -9.32 4.39
CA VAL A 71 -2.28 -8.52 4.21
C VAL A 71 -2.46 -8.07 2.76
N GLN A 72 -1.36 -7.84 2.03
CA GLN A 72 -1.36 -7.31 0.66
C GLN A 72 -2.26 -8.07 -0.33
N PRO A 73 -2.26 -9.42 -0.42
CA PRO A 73 -3.10 -10.14 -1.37
C PRO A 73 -4.58 -9.82 -1.20
N LEU A 74 -5.05 -9.71 0.05
CA LEU A 74 -6.43 -9.40 0.37
C LEU A 74 -6.77 -7.95 0.00
N SER A 75 -5.92 -6.99 0.35
CA SER A 75 -6.16 -5.58 0.00
C SER A 75 -6.13 -5.36 -1.51
N GLY A 76 -5.21 -6.02 -2.23
CA GLY A 76 -5.14 -6.01 -3.67
C GLY A 76 -6.41 -6.56 -4.34
N TYR A 77 -6.96 -7.66 -3.80
CA TYR A 77 -8.22 -8.21 -4.29
C TYR A 77 -9.39 -7.23 -4.09
N ILE A 78 -9.50 -6.60 -2.92
CA ILE A 78 -10.55 -5.62 -2.62
C ILE A 78 -10.45 -4.41 -3.55
N VAL A 79 -9.25 -3.82 -3.66
CA VAL A 79 -9.02 -2.64 -4.51
C VAL A 79 -9.34 -2.96 -5.97
N LYS A 80 -8.88 -4.11 -6.48
CA LYS A 80 -9.18 -4.54 -7.85
C LYS A 80 -10.67 -4.77 -8.07
N SER A 81 -11.34 -5.39 -7.10
CA SER A 81 -12.79 -5.65 -7.18
C SER A 81 -13.57 -4.33 -7.26
N ILE A 82 -13.26 -3.37 -6.40
CA ILE A 82 -13.90 -2.03 -6.40
C ILE A 82 -13.59 -1.27 -7.69
N GLN A 83 -12.35 -1.35 -8.19
CA GLN A 83 -11.97 -0.73 -9.46
C GLN A 83 -12.79 -1.25 -10.62
N LEU A 84 -13.12 -2.55 -10.66
CA LEU A 84 -13.86 -3.16 -11.77
C LEU A 84 -15.37 -2.95 -11.70
N ILE A 85 -15.88 -2.24 -10.69
CA ILE A 85 -17.29 -1.87 -10.62
C ILE A 85 -17.57 -0.81 -11.69
N GLY A 86 -18.43 -1.17 -12.66
CA GLY A 86 -18.87 -0.30 -13.75
C GLY A 86 -18.20 -0.58 -15.10
N LYS A 87 -18.96 -0.39 -16.19
CA LYS A 87 -18.47 -0.61 -17.57
C LYS A 87 -17.31 0.30 -17.94
N GLU A 88 -17.37 1.58 -17.55
CA GLU A 88 -16.33 2.58 -17.83
C GLU A 88 -14.96 2.20 -17.24
N SER A 89 -14.96 1.54 -16.07
CA SER A 89 -13.73 1.17 -15.38
C SER A 89 -12.96 0.04 -16.06
N LYS A 90 -13.66 -0.90 -16.73
CA LYS A 90 -12.99 -1.96 -17.53
C LYS A 90 -12.26 -1.37 -18.74
N THR A 91 -12.92 -0.46 -19.46
CA THR A 91 -12.35 0.23 -20.61
C THR A 91 -11.15 1.10 -20.22
N LEU A 92 -11.21 1.78 -19.06
CA LEU A 92 -10.08 2.54 -18.54
C LEU A 92 -8.88 1.64 -18.19
N GLU A 93 -9.11 0.46 -17.61
CA GLU A 93 -8.03 -0.47 -17.27
C GLU A 93 -7.33 -1.04 -18.52
N GLU A 94 -8.10 -1.35 -19.56
CA GLU A 94 -7.56 -1.76 -20.87
C GLU A 94 -6.72 -0.65 -21.50
N ALA A 95 -7.21 0.59 -21.47
CA ALA A 95 -6.47 1.75 -21.97
C ALA A 95 -5.16 1.99 -21.19
N TYR A 96 -5.17 1.78 -19.86
CA TYR A 96 -3.95 1.83 -19.05
C TYR A 96 -2.96 0.74 -19.44
N LYS A 97 -3.40 -0.50 -19.69
CA LYS A 97 -2.50 -1.59 -20.14
C LYS A 97 -1.80 -1.24 -21.44
N LEU A 98 -2.53 -0.67 -22.40
CA LEU A 98 -1.97 -0.24 -23.68
C LEU A 98 -0.98 0.95 -23.51
N ALA A 99 -1.26 1.86 -22.59
CA ALA A 99 -0.42 3.04 -22.35
C ALA A 99 0.81 2.78 -21.47
N LYS A 100 0.84 1.66 -20.72
CA LYS A 100 1.91 1.37 -19.75
C LYS A 100 3.28 1.16 -20.42
N ASP A 101 3.29 0.66 -21.65
CA ASP A 101 4.52 0.32 -22.37
C ASP A 101 5.09 1.52 -23.16
N ASP A 102 4.36 2.63 -23.22
CA ASP A 102 4.80 3.87 -23.86
C ASP A 102 5.74 4.67 -22.95
N LYS A 103 7.03 4.70 -23.30
CA LYS A 103 8.08 5.42 -22.56
C LYS A 103 7.84 6.93 -22.50
N THR A 104 7.11 7.51 -23.45
CA THR A 104 6.79 8.96 -23.45
C THR A 104 5.81 9.32 -22.33
N LYS A 105 5.06 8.33 -21.81
CA LYS A 105 4.04 8.52 -20.76
C LYS A 105 4.51 8.12 -19.36
N LEU A 106 5.78 7.75 -19.18
CA LEU A 106 6.33 7.20 -17.93
C LEU A 106 5.96 8.00 -16.67
N SER A 107 6.08 9.34 -16.72
CA SER A 107 5.72 10.21 -15.58
C SER A 107 4.25 10.12 -15.19
N LYS A 108 3.34 10.07 -16.19
CA LYS A 108 1.90 9.92 -15.96
C LYS A 108 1.57 8.50 -15.45
N THR A 109 2.21 7.47 -16.00
CA THR A 109 2.07 6.07 -15.56
C THR A 109 2.51 5.89 -14.10
N ASN A 110 3.60 6.53 -13.68
CA ASN A 110 4.06 6.52 -12.29
C ASN A 110 3.04 7.15 -11.33
N LYS A 111 2.34 8.20 -11.75
CA LYS A 111 1.26 8.81 -10.95
C LYS A 111 0.08 7.85 -10.76
N VAL A 112 -0.23 7.02 -11.76
CA VAL A 112 -1.26 5.97 -11.68
C VAL A 112 -0.81 4.86 -10.73
N ASN A 113 0.42 4.38 -10.86
CA ASN A 113 1.00 3.35 -9.99
C ASN A 113 1.00 3.79 -8.53
N LYS A 114 1.41 5.03 -8.26
CA LYS A 114 1.37 5.62 -6.91
C LYS A 114 -0.06 5.69 -6.35
N ALA A 115 -1.05 6.07 -7.15
CA ALA A 115 -2.44 6.06 -6.68
C ALA A 115 -2.94 4.65 -6.33
N HIS A 116 -2.48 3.65 -7.09
CA HIS A 116 -2.81 2.25 -6.83
C HIS A 116 -2.14 1.72 -5.57
N SER A 117 -0.84 2.01 -5.37
CA SER A 117 -0.12 1.62 -4.16
C SER A 117 -0.72 2.28 -2.91
N GLU A 118 -1.07 3.58 -2.99
CA GLU A 118 -1.76 4.27 -1.90
C GLU A 118 -3.14 3.66 -1.61
N ALA A 119 -3.91 3.28 -2.64
CA ALA A 119 -5.20 2.59 -2.44
C ALA A 119 -5.03 1.24 -1.73
N ASN A 120 -4.06 0.42 -2.15
CA ASN A 120 -3.77 -0.86 -1.50
C ASN A 120 -3.29 -0.68 -0.07
N SER A 121 -2.46 0.34 0.19
CA SER A 121 -2.00 0.70 1.54
C SER A 121 -3.19 1.01 2.45
N MET A 122 -4.08 1.92 2.02
CA MET A 122 -5.26 2.31 2.80
C MET A 122 -6.21 1.13 3.02
N ALA A 123 -6.39 0.26 2.01
CA ALA A 123 -7.18 -0.95 2.16
C ALA A 123 -6.57 -1.92 3.17
N SER A 124 -5.24 -2.10 3.16
CA SER A 124 -4.53 -2.90 4.18
C SER A 124 -4.72 -2.31 5.58
N LEU A 125 -4.61 -0.99 5.74
CA LEU A 125 -4.84 -0.30 7.02
C LEU A 125 -6.28 -0.49 7.50
N ALA A 126 -7.27 -0.43 6.60
CA ALA A 126 -8.66 -0.71 6.92
C ALA A 126 -8.87 -2.15 7.42
N ILE A 127 -8.25 -3.13 6.76
CA ILE A 127 -8.31 -4.55 7.17
C ILE A 127 -7.73 -4.72 8.57
N ILE A 128 -6.50 -4.21 8.79
CA ILE A 128 -5.81 -4.32 10.08
C ILE A 128 -6.63 -3.67 11.19
N SER A 129 -7.13 -2.45 10.96
CA SER A 129 -7.97 -1.72 11.93
C SER A 129 -9.28 -2.46 12.23
N SER A 130 -9.89 -3.08 11.23
CA SER A 130 -11.12 -3.86 11.41
C SER A 130 -10.88 -5.12 12.23
N ILE A 131 -9.78 -5.84 11.97
CA ILE A 131 -9.38 -7.02 12.76
C ILE A 131 -9.11 -6.60 14.21
N ALA A 132 -8.35 -5.51 14.40
CA ALA A 132 -8.05 -4.97 15.72
C ALA A 132 -9.32 -4.56 16.49
N PHE A 133 -10.26 -3.87 15.82
CA PHE A 133 -11.54 -3.49 16.41
C PHE A 133 -12.39 -4.71 16.80
N VAL A 134 -12.54 -5.69 15.91
CA VAL A 134 -13.29 -6.93 16.20
C VAL A 134 -12.64 -7.69 17.36
N TYR A 135 -11.32 -7.80 17.35
CA TYR A 135 -10.56 -8.44 18.42
C TYR A 135 -10.83 -7.76 19.77
N TYR A 136 -10.72 -6.42 19.82
CA TYR A 136 -10.95 -5.64 21.04
C TYR A 136 -12.38 -5.81 21.55
N GLN A 137 -13.38 -5.76 20.65
CA GLN A 137 -14.78 -5.88 21.02
C GLN A 137 -15.16 -7.26 21.55
N TRP A 138 -14.63 -8.33 20.95
CA TRP A 138 -15.08 -9.69 21.26
C TRP A 138 -14.26 -10.35 22.35
N PHE A 139 -12.96 -10.05 22.43
CA PHE A 139 -12.05 -10.77 23.32
C PHE A 139 -11.58 -9.93 24.50
N ALA A 140 -11.39 -8.62 24.34
CA ALA A 140 -10.83 -7.79 25.41
C ALA A 140 -11.86 -7.39 26.48
N LYS A 141 -13.17 -7.42 26.18
CA LYS A 141 -14.28 -7.09 27.12
C LYS A 141 -14.11 -5.77 27.91
N ILE A 142 -13.30 -4.84 27.41
CA ILE A 142 -13.14 -3.49 27.98
C ILE A 142 -14.22 -2.61 27.36
N GLU A 143 -14.74 -1.62 28.12
CA GLU A 143 -15.65 -0.61 27.59
C GLU A 143 -15.10 -0.06 26.27
N SER A 144 -15.82 -0.34 25.18
CA SER A 144 -15.30 -0.08 23.86
C SER A 144 -15.28 1.41 23.62
N ASN A 145 -14.09 1.99 23.49
CA ASN A 145 -13.98 3.35 23.01
C ASN A 145 -14.50 3.37 21.55
N PRO A 146 -15.64 4.04 21.28
CA PRO A 146 -16.30 4.00 19.97
C PRO A 146 -15.44 4.63 18.87
N TRP A 147 -14.42 5.42 19.22
CA TRP A 147 -13.49 6.02 18.27
C TRP A 147 -12.71 4.97 17.46
N TRP A 148 -12.49 3.76 17.99
CA TRP A 148 -11.83 2.67 17.25
C TRP A 148 -12.65 2.15 16.06
N ALA A 149 -13.98 2.27 16.09
CA ALA A 149 -14.84 1.88 14.97
C ALA A 149 -14.72 2.86 13.79
N ILE A 150 -14.33 4.11 14.05
CA ILE A 150 -14.25 5.17 13.04
C ILE A 150 -13.00 5.00 12.15
N VAL A 151 -11.90 4.52 12.73
CA VAL A 151 -10.61 4.32 12.02
C VAL A 151 -10.72 3.45 10.75
N PRO A 152 -11.27 2.22 10.78
CA PRO A 152 -11.43 1.41 9.58
C PRO A 152 -12.34 2.07 8.54
N ILE A 153 -13.38 2.79 8.97
CA ILE A 153 -14.29 3.52 8.06
C ILE A 153 -13.53 4.62 7.31
N LEU A 154 -12.71 5.40 8.01
CA LEU A 154 -11.89 6.44 7.38
C LEU A 154 -10.92 5.85 6.35
N PHE A 155 -10.25 4.75 6.67
CA PHE A 155 -9.36 4.08 5.71
C PHE A 155 -10.11 3.51 4.49
N CYS A 156 -11.33 3.00 4.66
CA CYS A 156 -12.20 2.62 3.54
C CYS A 156 -12.54 3.83 2.64
N LEU A 157 -12.89 4.97 3.24
CA LEU A 157 -13.16 6.20 2.49
C LEU A 157 -11.92 6.69 1.74
N PHE A 158 -10.75 6.67 2.37
CA PHE A 158 -9.49 7.02 1.70
C PHE A 158 -9.13 6.05 0.58
N THR A 159 -9.34 4.75 0.77
CA THR A 159 -9.18 3.73 -0.28
C THR A 159 -10.01 4.08 -1.50
N TYR A 160 -11.30 4.38 -1.30
CA TYR A 160 -12.21 4.75 -2.38
C TYR A 160 -11.76 6.05 -3.08
N TRP A 161 -11.34 7.05 -2.32
CA TRP A 161 -10.85 8.30 -2.88
C TRP A 161 -9.60 8.12 -3.73
N ARG A 162 -8.67 7.24 -3.31
CA ARG A 162 -7.45 6.90 -4.06
C ARG A 162 -7.77 6.10 -5.32
N ILE A 163 -8.74 5.19 -5.28
CA ILE A 163 -9.25 4.51 -6.48
C ILE A 163 -9.81 5.51 -7.50
N ARG A 164 -10.65 6.45 -7.06
CA ARG A 164 -11.16 7.51 -7.94
C ARG A 164 -10.03 8.39 -8.49
N ALA A 165 -9.03 8.72 -7.67
CA ALA A 165 -7.86 9.47 -8.13
C ALA A 165 -7.07 8.70 -9.20
N ARG A 166 -6.95 7.37 -9.06
CA ARG A 166 -6.34 6.51 -10.09
C ARG A 166 -7.13 6.58 -11.40
N HIS A 167 -8.46 6.44 -11.37
CA HIS A 167 -9.29 6.53 -12.57
C HIS A 167 -9.13 7.86 -13.31
N ARG A 168 -9.11 8.99 -12.58
CA ARG A 168 -8.84 10.31 -13.19
C ARG A 168 -7.49 10.37 -13.89
N LYS A 169 -6.43 9.87 -13.22
CA LYS A 169 -5.08 9.84 -13.78
C LYS A 169 -4.96 8.92 -15.00
N ILE A 170 -5.72 7.83 -15.06
CA ILE A 170 -5.80 6.98 -16.25
C ILE A 170 -6.49 7.72 -17.40
N ARG A 171 -7.57 8.46 -17.11
CA ARG A 171 -8.23 9.29 -18.13
C ARG A 171 -7.29 10.36 -18.70
N ASP A 172 -6.40 10.91 -17.89
CA ASP A 172 -5.38 11.89 -18.32
C ASP A 172 -4.21 11.25 -19.12
N LEU A 173 -4.08 9.92 -19.11
CA LEU A 173 -3.15 9.17 -19.98
C LEU A 173 -3.71 8.95 -21.39
N THR A 174 -5.03 8.91 -21.51
CA THR A 174 -5.78 8.63 -22.75
C THR A 174 -6.20 9.89 -23.51
N LYS A 175 -6.08 11.06 -22.88
CA LYS A 175 -6.19 12.38 -23.51
C LYS A 175 -4.83 12.85 -24.01
#